data_AF-A0A8S3XXB4-F1
#
_entry.id   AF-A0A8S3XXB4-F1
#
_cell.length_a   1.000
_cell.length_b   1.000
_cell.length_c   1.000
_cell.angle_alpha   90.00
_cell.angle_beta   90.00
_cell.angle_gamma   90.00
#
_symmetry.space_group_name_H-M   'P 1'
#
loop_
_entity.id
_entity.type
_entity.pdbx_description
1 polymer ?
#
loop_
_entity_poly.entity_id
_entity_poly.type
_entity_poly.pdbx_seq_one_letter_code
_entity_poly.pdbx_strand_id
1 'polypeptide(L)'
;MLQKDDENQLAKIGEMKIIKLLKNEPRVIYFKRSYSEEEYKKAVVIKRRREIDVIVSKAYEDKPGISERKTDLMELVEKNLIPRYYRSFFEAL
;
A
#
# COMPACT_ATOMS: atom_id res chain seq x y z
N MET A 1 3.30 14.79 9.93
CA MET A 1 4.57 15.22 10.54
C MET A 1 4.22 15.78 11.89
N LEU A 2 4.78 15.19 12.95
CA LEU A 2 4.68 15.74 14.30
C LEU A 2 5.68 16.90 14.39
N GLN A 3 5.28 18.01 15.00
CA GLN A 3 6.07 19.25 14.92
C GLN A 3 7.21 19.25 15.94
N LYS A 4 6.90 19.01 17.21
CA LYS A 4 7.83 18.90 18.34
C LYS A 4 7.08 18.31 19.55
N ASP A 5 7.81 17.73 20.49
CA ASP A 5 7.32 17.43 21.84
C ASP A 5 7.47 18.65 22.77
N ASP A 6 6.96 18.56 24.01
CA ASP A 6 7.05 19.63 25.03
C ASP A 6 8.51 20.07 25.33
N GLU A 7 9.49 19.25 24.98
CA GLU A 7 10.93 19.53 25.11
C GLU A 7 11.55 20.09 23.83
N ASN A 8 10.72 20.48 22.86
CA ASN A 8 11.13 21.03 21.57
C ASN A 8 12.00 20.07 20.72
N GLN A 9 11.95 18.76 21.01
CA GLN A 9 12.58 17.71 20.22
C GLN A 9 11.61 17.20 19.14
N LEU A 10 12.17 16.77 18.01
CA LEU A 10 11.38 16.25 16.90
C LEU A 10 10.84 14.86 17.28
N ALA A 11 9.55 14.76 17.56
CA ALA A 11 8.91 13.50 17.95
C ALA A 11 8.85 12.53 16.74
N LYS A 12 9.83 11.63 16.64
CA LYS A 12 9.87 10.58 15.61
C LYS A 12 8.97 9.41 16.01
N ILE A 13 8.06 9.03 15.11
CA ILE A 13 7.10 7.92 15.35
C ILE A 13 7.81 6.59 15.66
N GLY A 14 8.98 6.34 15.06
CA GLY A 14 9.72 5.10 15.27
C GLY A 14 10.30 4.90 16.68
N GLU A 15 10.35 5.95 17.49
CA GLU A 15 10.89 5.90 18.87
C GLU A 15 9.78 5.85 19.93
N MET A 16 8.50 5.88 19.52
CA MET A 16 7.35 5.86 20.42
C MET A 16 6.94 4.41 20.72
N LYS A 17 6.96 4.02 22.00
CA LYS A 17 6.54 2.67 22.43
C LYS A 17 5.10 2.61 22.92
N ILE A 18 4.63 3.69 23.55
CA ILE A 18 3.27 3.79 24.07
C ILE A 18 2.65 5.05 23.51
N ILE A 19 1.44 4.92 22.96
CA ILE A 19 0.67 6.02 22.38
C ILE A 19 -0.71 6.02 23.04
N LYS A 20 -1.13 7.19 23.53
CA LYS A 20 -2.44 7.44 24.10
C LYS A 20 -3.10 8.58 23.33
N LEU A 21 -4.32 8.34 22.86
CA LEU A 21 -5.17 9.36 22.23
C LEU A 21 -6.37 9.64 23.13
N LEU A 22 -6.68 10.91 23.32
CA LEU A 22 -7.87 11.35 24.04
C LEU A 22 -8.92 11.80 23.03
N LYS A 23 -10.15 11.31 23.15
CA LYS A 23 -11.26 11.71 22.27
C LYS A 23 -11.54 13.21 22.32
N ASN A 24 -11.29 13.84 23.47
CA ASN A 24 -11.50 15.27 23.68
C ASN A 24 -10.44 16.14 22.99
N GLU A 25 -9.30 15.57 22.60
CA GLU A 25 -8.17 16.30 22.01
C GLU A 25 -7.64 15.57 20.77
N PRO A 26 -8.39 15.58 19.66
CA PRO A 26 -8.06 14.78 18.47
C PRO A 26 -6.78 15.21 17.76
N ARG A 27 -6.20 16.36 18.14
CA ARG A 27 -4.98 16.92 17.53
C ARG A 27 -3.73 16.75 18.41
N VAL A 28 -3.88 16.12 19.58
CA VAL A 28 -2.79 15.91 20.54
C VAL A 28 -2.56 14.41 20.68
N ILE A 29 -1.30 14.00 20.54
CA ILE A 29 -0.86 12.65 20.83
C ILE A 29 -0.03 12.69 22.12
N TYR A 30 -0.39 11.81 23.05
CA TYR A 30 0.38 11.57 24.26
C TYR A 30 1.24 10.33 24.05
N PHE A 31 2.54 10.40 24.29
CA PHE A 31 3.44 9.28 24.03
C PHE A 31 4.51 9.10 25.10
N LYS A 32 5.05 7.88 25.18
CA LYS A 32 6.23 7.51 25.97
C LYS A 32 7.27 6.84 25.07
N ARG A 33 8.54 7.11 25.31
CA ARG A 33 9.67 6.48 24.61
C ARG A 33 10.10 5.18 25.32
N SER A 34 9.87 5.08 26.62
CA SER A 34 10.13 3.87 27.41
C SER A 34 8.94 3.49 28.30
N TYR A 35 8.79 2.20 28.61
CA TYR A 35 7.79 1.70 29.56
C TYR A 35 8.08 2.17 31.00
N SER A 36 9.32 2.54 31.28
CA SER A 36 9.77 3.04 32.60
C SER A 36 9.48 4.52 32.82
N GLU A 37 9.05 5.26 31.79
CA GLU A 37 8.69 6.68 31.96
C GLU A 37 7.34 6.77 32.66
N GLU A 38 7.26 7.53 33.76
CA GLU A 38 6.03 7.73 34.52
C GLU A 38 5.08 8.71 33.80
N GLU A 39 5.63 9.78 33.26
CA GLU A 39 4.89 10.87 32.62
C GLU A 39 4.75 10.70 31.11
N TYR A 40 3.65 11.21 30.54
CA TYR A 40 3.41 11.22 29.09
C TYR A 40 3.84 12.56 28.49
N LYS A 41 4.67 12.53 27.45
CA LYS A 41 5.01 13.71 26.66
C LYS A 41 3.90 14.01 25.65
N LYS A 42 3.63 15.29 25.40
CA LYS A 42 2.62 15.73 24.45
C LYS A 42 3.27 16.10 23.13
N ALA A 43 2.69 15.67 22.02
CA ALA A 43 3.04 16.13 20.68
C ALA A 43 1.78 16.55 19.92
N VAL A 44 1.82 17.76 19.35
CA VAL A 44 0.72 18.29 18.55
C VAL A 44 0.87 17.81 17.09
N VAL A 45 -0.18 17.21 16.56
CA VAL A 45 -0.23 16.72 15.16
C VAL A 45 -0.69 17.86 14.26
N ILE A 46 0.26 18.59 13.69
CA ILE A 46 0.00 19.63 12.69
C ILE A 46 0.43 19.11 11.33
N LYS A 47 -0.36 18.20 10.75
CA LYS A 47 -0.42 18.10 9.30
C LYS A 47 -1.83 17.74 8.89
N ARG A 48 -2.53 18.70 8.28
CA ARG A 48 -3.55 18.37 7.29
C ARG A 48 -2.87 17.46 6.27
N ARG A 49 -3.46 16.29 6.04
CA ARG A 49 -3.14 15.47 4.88
C ARG A 49 -3.24 16.42 3.69
N ARG A 50 -2.17 16.60 2.92
CA ARG A 50 -2.33 17.26 1.61
C ARG A 50 -3.33 16.36 0.89
N GLU A 51 -4.48 16.92 0.51
CA GLU A 51 -5.34 16.29 -0.48
C GLU A 51 -4.46 16.19 -1.72
N ILE A 52 -3.89 15.01 -1.93
CA ILE A 52 -3.19 14.70 -3.16
C ILE A 52 -4.34 14.39 -4.08
N ASP A 53 -4.68 15.34 -4.96
CA ASP A 53 -5.54 15.07 -6.10
C ASP A 53 -4.79 14.04 -6.96
N VAL A 54 -5.05 12.76 -6.69
CA VAL A 54 -4.51 11.67 -7.50
C VAL A 54 -5.34 11.67 -8.77
N ILE A 55 -4.82 12.37 -9.78
CA ILE A 55 -5.36 12.29 -11.14
C ILE A 55 -5.01 10.89 -11.65
N VAL A 56 -5.98 9.97 -11.52
CA VAL A 56 -5.84 8.60 -12.01
C VAL A 56 -5.96 8.64 -13.53
N SER A 57 -4.82 8.59 -14.22
CA SER A 57 -4.78 8.36 -15.67
C SER A 57 -5.13 6.90 -15.96
N LYS A 58 -5.93 6.65 -16.99
CA LYS A 58 -6.14 5.28 -17.49
C LYS A 58 -4.79 4.69 -17.88
N ALA A 59 -4.49 3.48 -17.42
CA ALA A 59 -3.24 2.80 -17.76
C ALA A 59 -3.21 2.33 -19.23
N TYR A 60 -4.39 2.14 -19.84
CA TYR A 60 -4.56 1.72 -21.23
C TYR A 60 -5.78 2.44 -21.81
N GLU A 61 -5.67 2.91 -23.06
CA GLU A 61 -6.76 3.58 -23.78
C GLU A 61 -7.81 2.58 -24.29
N ASP A 62 -7.34 1.43 -24.74
CA ASP A 62 -8.15 0.30 -25.19
C ASP A 62 -7.82 -0.97 -24.42
N LYS A 63 -8.72 -1.96 -24.47
CA LYS A 63 -8.40 -3.29 -23.96
C LYS A 63 -7.19 -3.81 -24.73
N PRO A 64 -6.11 -4.24 -24.06
CA PRO A 64 -5.04 -4.95 -24.75
C PRO A 64 -5.69 -6.16 -25.44
N GLY A 65 -5.75 -6.10 -26.77
CA GLY A 65 -6.28 -7.18 -27.59
C GLY A 65 -5.42 -8.40 -27.33
N ILE A 66 -6.04 -9.52 -27.00
CA ILE A 66 -5.34 -10.79 -27.04
C ILE A 66 -5.20 -11.12 -28.52
N SER A 67 -3.96 -11.20 -29.01
CA SER A 67 -3.66 -11.72 -30.35
C SER A 67 -4.24 -13.12 -30.52
N GLU A 68 -4.40 -13.57 -31.76
CA GLU A 68 -5.07 -14.81 -32.15
C GLU A 68 -4.74 -15.99 -31.22
N ARG A 69 -5.64 -16.27 -30.26
CA ARG A 69 -5.40 -17.24 -29.17
C ARG A 69 -5.07 -18.63 -29.67
N LYS A 70 -5.58 -18.98 -30.85
CA LYS A 70 -5.43 -20.32 -31.43
C LYS A 70 -3.97 -20.61 -31.78
N THR A 71 -3.25 -19.62 -32.30
CA THR A 71 -1.83 -19.78 -32.69
C THR A 71 -0.95 -19.96 -31.46
N ASP A 72 -1.12 -19.11 -30.44
CA ASP A 72 -0.36 -19.19 -29.19
C ASP A 72 -0.61 -20.50 -28.44
N LEU A 73 -1.87 -20.98 -28.41
CA LEU A 73 -2.21 -22.25 -27.77
C LEU A 73 -1.61 -23.46 -28.51
N MET A 74 -1.57 -23.43 -29.84
CA MET A 74 -0.89 -24.48 -30.63
C MET A 74 0.61 -24.51 -30.37
N GLU A 75 1.26 -23.34 -30.32
CA GLU A 75 2.69 -23.28 -30.02
C GLU A 75 3.04 -23.90 -28.66
N LEU A 76 2.18 -23.71 -27.66
CA LEU A 76 2.37 -24.30 -26.32
C LEU A 76 2.24 -25.83 -26.34
N VAL A 77 1.37 -26.37 -27.19
CA VAL A 77 1.24 -27.82 -27.40
C VAL A 77 2.46 -28.36 -28.14
N GLU A 78 2.95 -27.66 -29.17
CA GLU A 78 4.15 -28.04 -29.93
C GLU A 78 5.41 -28.03 -29.07
N LYS A 79 5.54 -27.03 -28.19
CA LYS A 79 6.64 -26.91 -27.21
C LYS A 79 6.52 -27.91 -26.04
N ASN A 80 5.54 -28.84 -26.06
CA ASN A 80 5.25 -29.80 -24.99
C ASN A 80 4.98 -29.18 -23.61
N LEU A 81 4.61 -27.90 -23.56
CA LEU A 81 4.23 -27.22 -22.31
C LEU A 81 2.80 -27.58 -21.90
N ILE A 82 1.97 -27.94 -22.87
CA ILE A 82 0.63 -28.49 -22.67
C ILE A 82 0.63 -29.96 -23.15
N PRO A 83 0.01 -30.89 -22.40
CA PRO A 83 -0.08 -32.29 -22.82
C PRO A 83 -0.73 -32.44 -24.20
N ARG A 84 -0.08 -33.21 -25.08
CA ARG A 84 -0.48 -33.41 -26.50
C ARG A 84 -1.89 -33.97 -26.69
N TYR A 85 -2.46 -34.60 -25.66
CA TYR A 85 -3.84 -35.10 -25.67
C TYR A 85 -4.87 -33.99 -25.95
N TYR A 86 -4.61 -32.76 -25.50
CA TYR A 86 -5.52 -31.63 -25.71
C TYR A 86 -5.44 -31.02 -27.12
N ARG A 87 -4.58 -31.53 -28.00
CA ARG A 87 -4.41 -31.00 -29.37
C ARG A 87 -5.73 -30.97 -30.13
N SER A 88 -6.47 -32.07 -30.13
CA SER A 88 -7.76 -32.18 -30.83
C SER A 88 -8.82 -31.23 -30.27
N PHE A 89 -8.72 -30.87 -28.99
CA PHE A 89 -9.61 -29.90 -28.35
C PHE A 89 -9.29 -28.46 -28.82
N PHE A 90 -8.01 -28.10 -28.91
CA PHE A 90 -7.60 -26.77 -29.40
C PHE A 90 -7.71 -26.61 -30.92
N GLU A 91 -7.65 -27.70 -31.69
CA GLU A 91 -7.89 -27.69 -33.14
C GLU A 91 -9.37 -27.39 -33.48
N ALA A 92 -10.29 -27.85 -32.64
CA ALA A 92 -11.74 -27.68 -32.79
C ALA A 92 -12.30 -26.35 -32.27
N LEU A 93 -11.47 -25.51 -31.64
CA LEU A 93 -11.80 -24.19 -31.11
C LEU A 93 -11.58 -23.09 -32.16
#